data_AF-A0A936BVP2-F1
#
_entry.id   AF-A0A936BVP2-F1
#
_cell.length_a   1.000
_cell.length_b   1.000
_cell.length_c   1.000
_cell.angle_alpha   90.00
_cell.angle_beta   90.00
_cell.angle_gamma   90.00
#
_symmetry.space_group_name_H-M   'P 1'
#
loop_
_entity.id
_entity.type
_entity.pdbx_description
1 polymer ?
#
loop_
_entity_poly.entity_id
_entity_poly.type
_entity_poly.pdbx_seq_one_letter_code
_entity_poly.pdbx_strand_id
1 'polypeptide(L)'
;MGKALLAEMADDAIRVLLGSKPLLQLTPRTKVSLPQLMKDIELIRKLGYATSEEENRQGFFSVGAVVRDVSNKAIAVISGAVPAAIMKPADRATISQQVLEAAQRASRKLGARNISNIGAAMRRKSVAKAR
;
A
#
# COMPACT_ATOMS: atom_id res chain seq x y z
N MET A 1 2.26 -7.20 0.01
CA MET A 1 0.89 -6.92 0.53
C MET A 1 0.90 -6.21 1.85
N GLY A 2 1.69 -6.66 2.84
CA GLY A 2 1.83 -5.96 4.12
C GLY A 2 2.11 -4.46 4.00
N LYS A 3 2.92 -4.03 3.02
CA LYS A 3 3.15 -2.60 2.72
C LYS A 3 1.87 -1.79 2.46
N ALA A 4 0.84 -2.38 1.85
CA ALA A 4 -0.45 -1.71 1.64
C ALA A 4 -1.19 -1.45 2.95
N LEU A 5 -1.14 -2.38 3.90
CA LEU A 5 -1.73 -2.19 5.24
C LEU A 5 -0.93 -1.21 6.08
N LEU A 6 0.41 -1.29 6.03
CA LEU A 6 1.28 -0.33 6.72
C LEU A 6 1.01 1.10 6.24
N ALA A 7 0.70 1.29 4.96
CA ALA A 7 0.40 2.61 4.40
C ALA A 7 -0.86 3.26 4.99
N GLU A 8 -1.73 2.50 5.66
CA GLU A 8 -2.93 3.00 6.36
C GLU A 8 -2.63 3.48 7.79
N MET A 9 -1.45 3.17 8.31
CA MET A 9 -1.00 3.60 9.64
C MET A 9 -0.34 4.97 9.56
N ALA A 10 -0.26 5.68 10.68
CA ALA A 10 0.57 6.88 10.79
C ALA A 10 2.07 6.51 10.86
N ASP A 11 2.95 7.42 10.43
CA ASP A 11 4.39 7.13 10.29
C ASP A 11 5.07 6.78 11.62
N ASP A 12 4.66 7.45 12.69
CA ASP A 12 5.08 7.16 14.06
C ASP A 12 4.67 5.74 14.49
N ALA A 13 3.43 5.33 14.20
CA ALA A 13 2.95 3.99 14.49
C ALA A 13 3.73 2.91 13.71
N ILE A 14 4.09 3.15 12.45
CA ILE A 14 4.95 2.25 11.66
C ILE A 14 6.35 2.16 12.30
N ARG A 15 6.93 3.31 12.68
CA ARG A 15 8.26 3.40 13.32
C ARG A 15 8.30 2.66 14.66
N VAL A 16 7.24 2.78 15.46
CA VAL A 16 7.11 2.04 16.74
C VAL A 16 6.95 0.55 16.47
N LEU A 17 6.10 0.16 15.52
CA LEU A 17 5.84 -1.25 15.20
C LEU A 17 7.09 -1.99 14.72
N LEU A 18 7.88 -1.37 13.85
CA LEU A 18 9.05 -2.01 13.22
C LEU A 18 10.36 -1.74 13.97
N GLY A 19 10.41 -0.70 14.79
CA GLY A 19 11.62 -0.26 15.48
C GLY A 19 12.72 0.20 14.53
N SER A 20 13.96 0.21 15.02
CA SER A 20 15.15 0.66 14.29
C SER A 20 16.05 -0.48 13.79
N LYS A 21 15.73 -1.74 14.15
CA LYS A 21 16.52 -2.91 13.72
C LYS A 21 16.33 -3.15 12.21
N PRO A 22 17.34 -3.70 11.52
CA PRO A 22 17.18 -4.14 10.14
C PRO A 22 16.01 -5.11 10.00
N LEU A 23 15.24 -4.96 8.92
CA LEU A 23 14.17 -5.88 8.56
C LEU A 23 14.78 -7.17 8.00
N LEU A 24 14.07 -8.29 8.19
CA LEU A 24 14.49 -9.58 7.67
C LEU A 24 14.68 -9.51 6.15
N GLN A 25 15.88 -9.83 5.68
CA GLN A 25 16.18 -9.95 4.27
C GLN A 25 15.73 -11.32 3.75
N LEU A 26 14.79 -11.34 2.81
CA LEU A 26 14.28 -12.58 2.20
C LEU A 26 14.92 -12.84 0.83
N THR A 27 15.28 -11.77 0.13
CA THR A 27 15.92 -11.78 -1.18
C THR A 27 16.94 -10.63 -1.26
N PRO A 28 17.81 -10.60 -2.29
CA PRO A 28 18.69 -9.46 -2.54
C PRO A 28 17.94 -8.13 -2.81
N ARG A 29 16.65 -8.19 -3.15
CA ARG A 29 15.81 -7.01 -3.47
C ARG A 29 15.00 -6.53 -2.27
N THR A 30 14.93 -7.28 -1.17
CA THR A 30 14.17 -6.90 0.03
C THR A 30 14.64 -5.55 0.58
N LYS A 31 13.69 -4.68 0.93
CA LYS A 31 14.00 -3.45 1.68
C LYS A 31 14.31 -3.82 3.13
N VAL A 32 15.57 -3.67 3.53
CA VAL A 32 16.06 -4.11 4.85
C VAL A 32 16.11 -3.00 5.88
N SER A 33 15.75 -1.77 5.51
CA SER A 33 15.81 -0.61 6.41
C SER A 33 14.50 0.17 6.42
N LEU A 34 14.18 0.74 7.58
CA LEU A 34 13.01 1.57 7.75
C LEU A 34 12.96 2.78 6.79
N PRO A 35 14.06 3.53 6.55
CA PRO A 35 14.03 4.63 5.58
C PRO A 35 13.68 4.19 4.16
N GLN A 36 14.14 3.01 3.72
CA GLN A 36 13.76 2.46 2.41
C GLN A 36 12.28 2.10 2.37
N LEU A 37 11.77 1.44 3.42
CA LEU A 37 10.36 1.10 3.52
C LEU A 37 9.47 2.35 3.54
N MET A 38 9.85 3.40 4.28
CA MET A 38 9.06 4.63 4.37
C MET A 38 8.92 5.34 3.02
N LYS A 39 9.93 5.29 2.14
CA LYS A 39 9.81 5.79 0.76
C LYS A 39 8.75 5.02 -0.04
N ASP A 40 8.70 3.70 0.13
CA ASP A 40 7.65 2.88 -0.49
C ASP A 40 6.28 3.25 0.09
N ILE A 41 6.16 3.42 1.42
CA ILE A 41 4.90 3.82 2.08
C ILE A 41 4.37 5.15 1.52
N GLU A 42 5.22 6.15 1.36
CA GLU A 42 4.83 7.44 0.75
C GLU A 42 4.28 7.26 -0.66
N LEU A 43 4.96 6.46 -1.48
CA LEU A 43 4.53 6.17 -2.84
C LEU A 43 3.19 5.41 -2.86
N ILE A 44 3.02 4.43 -1.97
CA ILE A 44 1.80 3.63 -1.85
C ILE A 44 0.61 4.53 -1.52
N ARG A 45 0.76 5.46 -0.59
CA ARG A 45 -0.30 6.41 -0.24
C ARG A 45 -0.69 7.32 -1.41
N LYS A 46 0.27 7.66 -2.28
CA LYS A 46 0.01 8.45 -3.49
C LYS A 46 -0.70 7.64 -4.58
N LEU A 47 -0.31 6.38 -4.77
CA LEU A 47 -0.82 5.52 -5.84
C LEU A 47 -2.11 4.77 -5.47
N GLY A 48 -2.34 4.53 -4.18
CA GLY A 48 -3.47 3.72 -3.68
C GLY A 48 -3.24 2.21 -3.73
N TYR A 49 -2.06 1.75 -4.14
CA TYR A 49 -1.67 0.35 -4.16
C TYR A 49 -0.19 0.18 -3.83
N ALA A 50 0.18 -1.02 -3.37
CA ALA A 50 1.55 -1.41 -3.10
C ALA A 50 2.06 -2.43 -4.08
N THR A 51 3.26 -2.21 -4.60
CA THR A 51 4.00 -3.17 -5.41
C THR A 51 5.12 -3.82 -4.60
N SER A 52 5.52 -5.00 -5.06
CA SER A 52 6.67 -5.75 -4.58
C SER A 52 7.36 -6.35 -5.79
N GLU A 53 8.58 -5.89 -6.06
CA GLU A 53 9.41 -6.43 -7.14
C GLU A 53 10.49 -7.34 -6.54
N GLU A 54 10.17 -8.63 -6.47
CA GLU A 54 11.09 -9.67 -6.00
C GLU A 54 11.52 -9.53 -4.53
N GLU A 55 10.85 -8.70 -3.73
CA GLU A 55 11.25 -8.42 -2.34
C GLU A 55 10.97 -9.59 -1.39
N ASN A 56 9.88 -10.33 -1.63
CA ASN A 56 9.48 -11.48 -0.80
C ASN A 56 9.86 -12.83 -1.42
N ARG A 57 9.90 -12.89 -2.75
CA ARG A 57 10.27 -14.08 -3.53
C ARG A 57 10.88 -13.64 -4.86
N GLN A 58 12.05 -14.15 -5.18
CA GLN A 58 12.73 -13.86 -6.45
C GLN A 58 11.87 -14.29 -7.65
N GLY A 59 11.97 -13.54 -8.74
CA GLY A 59 11.22 -13.81 -9.97
C GLY A 59 9.72 -13.53 -9.91
N PHE A 60 9.21 -12.84 -8.88
CA PHE A 60 7.80 -12.47 -8.77
C PHE A 60 7.59 -10.97 -8.68
N PHE A 61 6.65 -10.47 -9.48
CA PHE A 61 5.99 -9.20 -9.27
C PHE A 61 4.72 -9.44 -8.47
N SER A 62 4.42 -8.55 -7.54
CA SER A 62 3.14 -8.60 -6.84
C SER A 62 2.61 -7.21 -6.57
N VAL A 63 1.29 -7.07 -6.58
CA VAL A 63 0.59 -5.82 -6.25
C VAL A 63 -0.55 -6.09 -5.28
N GLY A 64 -0.84 -5.14 -4.40
CA GLY A 64 -2.00 -5.21 -3.50
C GLY A 64 -2.58 -3.85 -3.20
N ALA A 65 -3.90 -3.77 -3.12
CA ALA A 65 -4.65 -2.56 -2.78
C ALA A 65 -5.66 -2.85 -1.67
N VAL A 66 -5.86 -1.87 -0.78
CA VAL A 66 -6.73 -2.04 0.39
C VAL A 66 -8.20 -2.03 -0.01
N VAL A 67 -8.97 -2.88 0.66
CA VAL A 67 -10.44 -2.88 0.64
C VAL A 67 -10.92 -2.17 1.89
N ARG A 68 -11.89 -1.26 1.71
CA ARG A 68 -12.45 -0.42 2.78
C ARG A 68 -13.90 -0.76 3.09
N ASP A 69 -14.28 -0.57 4.34
CA ASP A 69 -15.67 -0.66 4.79
C ASP A 69 -16.41 0.69 4.70
N VAL A 70 -17.64 0.73 5.20
CA VAL A 70 -18.49 1.94 5.27
C VAL A 70 -17.87 3.08 6.09
N SER A 71 -17.03 2.76 7.07
CA SER A 71 -16.26 3.74 7.87
C SER A 71 -14.99 4.19 7.16
N ASN A 72 -14.77 3.73 5.92
CA ASN A 72 -13.61 3.99 5.10
C ASN A 72 -12.29 3.45 5.70
N LYS A 73 -12.39 2.54 6.68
CA LYS A 73 -11.25 1.87 7.29
C LYS A 73 -10.80 0.74 6.37
N ALA A 74 -9.49 0.58 6.17
CA ALA A 74 -8.97 -0.59 5.50
C ALA A 74 -9.21 -1.85 6.35
N ILE A 75 -9.89 -2.84 5.77
CA ILE A 75 -10.28 -4.08 6.45
C ILE A 75 -9.71 -5.34 5.79
N ALA A 76 -9.26 -5.24 4.54
CA ALA A 76 -8.63 -6.33 3.81
C ALA A 76 -7.70 -5.78 2.71
N VAL A 77 -7.01 -6.67 2.00
CA VAL A 77 -6.22 -6.35 0.80
C VAL A 77 -6.61 -7.33 -0.30
N ILE A 78 -6.90 -6.82 -1.50
CA ILE A 78 -6.90 -7.64 -2.72
C ILE A 78 -5.50 -7.56 -3.31
N SER A 79 -4.95 -8.72 -3.69
CA SER A 79 -3.61 -8.80 -4.25
C SER A 79 -3.49 -9.80 -5.38
N GLY A 80 -2.57 -9.52 -6.31
CA GLY A 80 -2.13 -10.45 -7.36
C GLY A 80 -0.61 -10.64 -7.31
N ALA A 81 -0.16 -11.85 -7.63
CA ALA A 81 1.25 -12.19 -7.79
C ALA A 81 1.44 -12.92 -9.12
N VAL A 82 2.43 -12.49 -9.90
CA VAL A 82 2.67 -12.97 -11.26
C VAL A 82 4.18 -13.25 -11.42
N PRO A 83 4.58 -14.36 -12.08
CA PRO A 83 5.98 -14.56 -12.44
C PRO A 83 6.49 -13.42 -13.32
N ALA A 84 7.59 -12.78 -12.92
CA ALA A 84 8.16 -11.65 -13.64
C ALA A 84 8.69 -12.04 -15.03
N ALA A 85 9.07 -13.31 -15.21
CA ALA A 85 9.61 -13.84 -16.46
C ALA A 85 8.63 -13.77 -17.65
N ILE A 86 7.32 -13.74 -17.39
CA ILE A 86 6.29 -13.71 -18.45
C ILE A 86 5.69 -12.31 -18.63
N MET A 87 6.17 -11.31 -17.88
CA MET A 87 5.61 -9.96 -17.90
C MET A 87 6.31 -9.06 -18.91
N LYS A 88 5.52 -8.36 -19.72
CA LYS A 88 5.97 -7.24 -20.55
C LYS A 88 6.10 -5.97 -19.70
N PRO A 89 6.88 -4.96 -20.14
CA PRO A 89 7.06 -3.72 -19.38
C PRO A 89 5.75 -3.03 -18.97
N ALA A 90 4.75 -2.99 -19.87
CA ALA A 90 3.44 -2.37 -19.61
C ALA A 90 2.59 -3.14 -18.58
N ASP A 91 2.83 -4.43 -18.38
CA ASP A 91 1.96 -5.29 -17.56
C ASP A 91 1.96 -4.87 -16.09
N ARG A 92 3.08 -4.31 -15.59
CA ARG A 92 3.17 -3.81 -14.20
C ARG A 92 2.11 -2.74 -13.93
N ALA A 93 1.99 -1.76 -14.82
CA ALA A 93 1.03 -0.67 -14.68
C ALA A 93 -0.41 -1.21 -14.83
N THR A 94 -0.64 -2.03 -15.86
CA THR A 94 -1.95 -2.64 -16.14
C THR A 94 -2.46 -3.47 -14.96
N ILE A 95 -1.66 -4.40 -14.46
CA ILE A 95 -2.04 -5.29 -13.35
C ILE A 95 -2.26 -4.48 -12.08
N SER A 96 -1.42 -3.46 -11.82
CA SER A 96 -1.58 -2.61 -10.64
C SER A 96 -2.90 -1.85 -10.66
N GLN A 97 -3.27 -1.30 -11.83
CA GLN A 97 -4.54 -0.62 -12.01
C GLN A 97 -5.72 -1.57 -11.87
N GLN A 98 -5.66 -2.77 -12.45
CA GLN A 98 -6.71 -3.79 -12.31
C GLN A 98 -6.94 -4.20 -10.85
N VAL A 99 -5.86 -4.37 -10.08
CA VAL A 99 -5.96 -4.73 -8.66
C VAL A 99 -6.52 -3.57 -7.84
N LEU A 100 -6.10 -2.33 -8.11
CA LEU A 100 -6.68 -1.14 -7.48
C LEU A 100 -8.19 -1.06 -7.74
N GLU A 101 -8.61 -1.20 -8.98
CA GLU A 101 -10.03 -1.15 -9.36
C GLU A 101 -10.84 -2.28 -8.73
N ALA A 102 -10.27 -3.49 -8.64
CA ALA A 102 -10.90 -4.61 -7.97
C ALA A 102 -11.12 -4.30 -6.47
N ALA A 103 -10.11 -3.76 -5.79
CA ALA A 103 -10.21 -3.37 -4.38
C ALA A 103 -11.23 -2.24 -4.18
N GLN A 104 -11.27 -1.26 -5.08
CA GLN A 104 -12.28 -0.19 -5.04
C GLN A 104 -13.70 -0.71 -5.29
N ARG A 105 -13.89 -1.64 -6.23
CA ARG A 105 -15.19 -2.30 -6.47
C ARG A 105 -15.65 -3.06 -5.23
N ALA A 106 -14.76 -3.84 -4.61
CA ALA A 106 -15.05 -4.54 -3.36
C ALA A 106 -15.42 -3.56 -2.25
N SER A 107 -14.67 -2.48 -2.11
CA SER A 107 -14.92 -1.43 -1.11
C SER A 107 -16.30 -0.80 -1.28
N ARG A 108 -16.71 -0.47 -2.52
CA ARG A 108 -18.04 0.08 -2.81
C ARG A 108 -19.15 -0.89 -2.43
N LYS A 109 -18.97 -2.19 -2.68
CA LYS A 109 -19.93 -3.22 -2.26
C LYS A 109 -20.04 -3.33 -0.74
N LEU A 110 -18.98 -2.99 -0.01
CA LEU A 110 -18.93 -2.95 1.46
C LEU A 110 -19.33 -1.58 2.05
N GLY A 111 -19.84 -0.67 1.22
CA GLY A 111 -20.38 0.63 1.66
C GLY A 111 -19.36 1.77 1.73
N ALA A 112 -18.12 1.56 1.30
CA ALA A 112 -17.12 2.64 1.27
C ALA A 112 -17.53 3.75 0.29
N ARG A 113 -17.45 5.01 0.75
CA ARG A 113 -17.74 6.18 -0.09
C ARG A 113 -16.52 6.52 -0.96
N ASN A 114 -16.76 6.93 -2.21
CA ASN A 114 -15.69 7.46 -3.06
C ASN A 114 -15.15 8.75 -2.44
N ILE A 115 -13.93 8.69 -1.92
CA ILE A 115 -13.25 9.82 -1.29
C ILE A 115 -12.57 10.72 -2.31
N SER A 116 -13.17 10.94 -3.49
CA SER A 116 -12.57 11.81 -4.51
C SER A 116 -12.49 13.29 -4.09
N ASN A 117 -13.06 13.68 -2.93
CA ASN A 117 -13.12 15.09 -2.49
C ASN A 117 -12.73 15.39 -1.02
N ILE A 118 -12.26 14.43 -0.21
CA ILE A 118 -12.02 14.68 1.25
C ILE A 118 -10.55 14.91 1.61
N GLY A 119 -9.60 14.60 0.72
CA GLY A 119 -8.16 14.78 0.95
C GLY A 119 -7.76 16.21 1.34
N ALA A 120 -8.52 17.23 0.90
CA ALA A 120 -8.29 18.63 1.24
C ALA A 120 -8.87 19.04 2.62
N ALA A 121 -9.91 18.37 3.11
CA ALA A 121 -10.64 18.79 4.31
C ALA A 121 -10.08 18.18 5.61
N MET A 122 -9.58 16.94 5.57
CA MET A 122 -9.16 16.23 6.80
C MET A 122 -7.72 16.56 7.23
N ARG A 123 -6.84 16.94 6.29
CA ARG A 123 -5.48 17.45 6.61
C ARG A 123 -5.49 18.77 7.38
N ARG A 124 -6.57 19.56 7.31
CA ARG A 124 -6.69 20.85 8.03
C ARG A 124 -7.03 20.70 9.51
N LYS A 125 -7.63 19.57 9.95
CA LYS A 125 -8.04 19.41 11.36
C LYS A 125 -6.92 18.98 12.30
N SER A 126 -5.80 18.46 11.78
CA SER A 126 -4.65 18.06 12.62
C SER A 126 -3.79 19.26 13.07
N VAL A 127 -3.75 20.34 12.28
CA VAL A 127 -2.94 21.54 12.62
C VAL A 127 -3.67 22.49 13.57
N ALA A 128 -5.01 22.41 13.67
CA ALA A 128 -5.81 23.34 14.46
C ALA A 128 -5.94 22.98 15.96
N LYS A 129 -5.33 21.89 16.44
CA LYS A 129 -5.39 21.47 17.86
C LYS A 129 -4.05 21.54 18.61
N ALA A 130 -3.05 22.20 18.01
CA ALA A 130 -1.79 22.56 18.65
C ALA A 130 -1.70 24.09 18.74
N ARG A 131 -2.54 24.70 19.57
CA ARG A 131 -2.40 26.06 20.11
C ARG A 131 -2.89 26.07 21.54
#